data_AF-A0A0H1B7K3-F1
#
_entry.id   AF-A0A0H1B7K3-F1
#
_cell.length_a   1.000
_cell.length_b   1.000
_cell.length_c   1.000
_cell.angle_alpha   90.00
_cell.angle_beta   90.00
_cell.angle_gamma   90.00
#
_symmetry.space_group_name_H-M   'P 1'
#
loop_
_entity.id
_entity.type
_entity.pdbx_description
1 polymer ?
#
loop_
_entity_poly.entity_id
_entity_poly.type
_entity_poly.pdbx_seq_one_letter_code
_entity_poly.pdbx_strand_id
1 'polypeptide(L)' 'MAIPLHTITSLRTTFSPFSPLSKPCRLFVSLLQNPSTSSPASPTHIKIDIKHLPRGSKQLPEMTVGFKGGKELRLEV' A
#
# COMPACT_ATOMS: atom_id res chain seq x y z
N MET A 1 8.76 17.58 0.54
CA MET A 1 7.32 17.60 0.90
C MET A 1 6.99 16.32 1.65
N ALA A 2 6.45 16.42 2.86
CA ALA A 2 6.09 15.25 3.67
C ALA A 2 4.68 14.78 3.29
N ILE A 3 4.52 13.49 3.03
CA ILE A 3 3.19 12.91 2.81
C ILE A 3 2.43 12.99 4.15
N PRO A 4 1.22 13.55 4.20
CA PRO A 4 0.43 13.62 5.43
C PRO A 4 -0.11 12.23 5.78
N LEU A 5 0.74 11.37 6.37
CA LEU A 5 0.45 9.98 6.72
C LEU A 5 -0.82 9.83 7.58
N HIS A 6 -1.13 10.85 8.39
CA HIS A 6 -2.33 10.90 9.23
C HIS A 6 -3.66 10.93 8.45
N THR A 7 -3.63 11.19 7.15
CA THR A 7 -4.81 11.16 6.27
C THR A 7 -5.04 9.79 5.66
N ILE A 8 -4.02 8.94 5.58
CA ILE A 8 -4.11 7.59 5.00
C ILE A 8 -4.71 6.66 6.04
N THR A 9 -5.69 5.86 5.63
CA THR A 9 -6.40 4.90 6.50
C THR A 9 -6.19 3.47 6.03
N SER A 10 -6.05 3.25 4.73
CA SER A 10 -5.84 1.91 4.17
C SER A 10 -4.90 1.94 2.98
N LEU A 11 -4.18 0.83 2.81
CA LEU A 11 -3.41 0.53 1.62
C LEU A 11 -3.79 -0.89 1.19
N ARG A 12 -4.29 -1.04 -0.04
CA ARG A 12 -4.47 -2.34 -0.68
C ARG A 12 -3.50 -2.42 -1.84
N THR A 13 -2.68 -3.46 -1.89
CA THR A 13 -1.69 -3.61 -2.97
C THR A 13 -1.66 -5.05 -3.46
N THR A 14 -1.70 -5.22 -4.77
CA THR A 14 -1.66 -6.52 -5.43
C THR A 14 -0.45 -6.53 -6.36
N PHE A 15 0.55 -7.36 -6.06
CA PHE A 15 1.79 -7.38 -6.83
C PHE A 15 2.54 -8.70 -6.73
N SER A 16 3.39 -9.00 -7.72
CA SER A 16 4.32 -10.12 -7.66
C SER A 16 5.69 -9.65 -7.16
N PRO A 17 6.29 -10.24 -6.11
CA PRO A 17 7.60 -9.81 -5.62
C PRO A 17 8.73 -10.04 -6.64
N PHE A 18 8.49 -10.92 -7.63
CA PHE A 18 9.44 -11.26 -8.68
C PHE A 18 9.38 -10.33 -9.90
N SER A 19 8.29 -9.58 -10.07
CA SER A 19 8.16 -8.64 -11.18
C SER A 19 8.91 -7.33 -10.90
N PRO A 20 9.71 -6.82 -11.84
CA PRO A 20 10.38 -5.53 -11.68
C PRO A 20 9.38 -4.37 -11.60
N LEU A 21 8.24 -4.49 -12.28
CA LEU A 21 7.16 -3.49 -12.24
C LEU A 21 6.57 -3.35 -10.83
N SER A 22 6.64 -4.38 -9.98
CA SER A 22 6.15 -4.32 -8.61
C SER A 22 7.04 -3.53 -7.63
N LYS A 23 8.14 -2.92 -8.09
CA LYS A 23 9.05 -2.16 -7.23
C LYS A 23 8.38 -1.02 -6.45
N PRO A 24 7.59 -0.10 -7.05
CA PRO A 24 6.93 0.97 -6.32
C PRO A 24 5.93 0.45 -5.27
N CYS A 25 5.19 -0.63 -5.52
CA CYS A 25 4.30 -1.25 -4.53
C CYS A 25 5.08 -1.66 -3.26
N ARG A 26 6.25 -2.29 -3.43
CA ARG A 26 7.12 -2.68 -2.31
C ARG A 26 7.65 -1.47 -1.56
N LEU A 27 8.09 -0.44 -2.27
CA LEU A 27 8.59 0.79 -1.65
C LEU A 27 7.50 1.50 -0.84
N PHE A 28 6.28 1.58 -1.37
CA PHE A 28 5.14 2.16 -0.65
C PHE A 28 4.81 1.41 0.64
N VAL A 29 4.78 0.07 0.58
CA VAL A 29 4.58 -0.75 1.77
C VAL A 29 5.67 -0.47 2.80
N SER A 30 6.95 -0.44 2.40
CA SER A 30 8.05 -0.17 3.34
C SER A 30 8.01 1.24 3.95
N LEU A 31 7.52 2.24 3.22
CA LEU A 31 7.38 3.61 3.73
C LEU A 31 6.21 3.73 4.73
N LEU A 32 5.10 3.04 4.45
CA LEU A 32 3.90 3.11 5.27
C LEU A 32 3.92 2.14 6.44
N GLN A 33 4.61 1.01 6.36
CA GLN A 33 4.65 -0.01 7.39
C GLN A 33 5.79 0.28 8.37
N ASN A 34 5.49 1.10 9.38
CA ASN A 34 6.41 1.46 10.45
C ASN A 34 5.76 1.18 11.83
N PRO A 35 6.52 1.24 12.94
CA PRO A 35 5.98 0.90 14.26
C PRO A 35 4.78 1.76 14.69
N SER A 36 4.71 3.02 14.25
CA SER A 36 3.62 3.92 14.61
C SER A 36 2.36 3.74 13.76
N THR A 37 2.44 3.13 12.57
CA THR A 37 1.28 2.87 11.70
C THR A 37 0.78 1.43 11.76
N SER A 38 1.64 0.49 12.18
CA SER A 38 1.32 -0.95 12.23
C SER A 38 0.33 -1.30 13.35
N SER A 39 0.47 -0.67 14.52
CA SER A 39 -0.37 -0.99 15.68
C SER A 39 -1.82 -0.52 15.48
N PRO A 40 -2.84 -1.40 15.63
CA PRO A 40 -4.26 -1.01 15.56
C PRO A 40 -4.67 -0.01 16.65
N ALA A 41 -3.94 0.04 17.76
CA ALA A 41 -4.18 0.99 18.86
C ALA A 41 -3.59 2.38 18.59
N SER A 42 -2.80 2.54 17.52
CA SER A 42 -2.20 3.82 17.18
C SER A 42 -3.21 4.76 16.51
N PRO A 43 -3.21 6.07 16.84
CA PRO A 43 -4.04 7.05 16.15
C PRO A 43 -3.67 7.23 14.67
N THR A 44 -2.48 6.78 14.27
CA THR A 44 -1.99 6.78 12.87
C THR A 44 -2.03 5.40 12.24
N HIS A 45 -2.86 4.49 12.74
CA HIS A 45 -2.98 3.16 12.18
C HIS A 45 -3.36 3.19 10.69
N ILE A 46 -2.63 2.40 9.88
CA ILE A 46 -2.94 2.20 8.47
C ILE A 46 -3.20 0.70 8.26
N LYS A 47 -4.39 0.37 7.75
CA LYS A 47 -4.73 -1.00 7.39
C LYS A 47 -4.05 -1.37 6.07
N ILE A 48 -3.00 -2.19 6.14
CA ILE A 48 -2.24 -2.63 4.97
C ILE A 48 -2.67 -4.05 4.59
N ASP A 49 -3.14 -4.23 3.36
CA ASP A 49 -3.53 -5.51 2.77
C ASP A 49 -2.69 -5.78 1.52
N ILE A 50 -2.00 -6.92 1.50
CA ILE A 50 -1.02 -7.28 0.47
C ILE A 50 -1.44 -8.60 -0.16
N LYS A 51 -1.77 -8.55 -1.45
CA LYS A 51 -2.06 -9.74 -2.25
C LYS A 51 -0.88 -10.08 -3.14
N HIS A 52 -0.20 -11.18 -2.83
CA HIS A 52 0.92 -11.64 -3.64
C HIS A 52 0.44 -12.40 -4.88
N LEU A 53 0.90 -11.94 -6.04
CA LEU A 53 0.65 -12.61 -7.31
C LEU A 53 1.69 -13.71 -7.56
N PRO A 54 1.29 -14.89 -8.09
CA PRO A 54 2.21 -15.94 -8.51
C PRO A 54 3.23 -15.43 -9.54
N ARG A 55 4.40 -16.09 -9.59
CA ARG A 55 5.53 -15.67 -10.44
C ARG A 55 5.19 -15.59 -11.94
N GLY A 56 4.31 -16.45 -12.44
CA GLY A 56 3.88 -16.49 -13.85
C GLY A 56 2.66 -15.61 -14.17
N SER A 57 2.17 -14.82 -13.21
CA SER A 57 1.00 -13.97 -13.44
C SER A 57 1.29 -12.87 -14.46
N LYS A 58 0.37 -12.69 -15.42
CA LYS A 58 0.37 -11.57 -16.37
C LYS A 58 -0.38 -10.34 -15.84
N GLN A 59 -0.99 -10.45 -14.65
CA GLN A 59 -1.70 -9.34 -14.04
C GLN A 59 -0.71 -8.24 -13.64
N LEU A 60 -1.00 -7.01 -14.07
CA LEU A 60 -0.21 -5.84 -13.70
C LEU A 60 -0.36 -5.53 -12.19
N PRO A 61 0.70 -5.01 -11.55
CA PRO A 61 0.63 -4.58 -10.18
C PRO A 61 -0.34 -3.40 -10.02
N GLU A 62 -1.15 -3.43 -8.97
CA GLU A 62 -2.13 -2.39 -8.66
C GLU A 62 -2.01 -2.00 -7.19
N MET A 63 -2.16 -0.69 -6.91
CA MET A 63 -2.17 -0.18 -5.56
C MET A 63 -3.31 0.83 -5.35
N THR A 64 -4.04 0.67 -4.26
CA THR A 64 -5.13 1.55 -3.86
C THR A 64 -4.86 2.10 -2.47
N VAL A 65 -4.82 3.42 -2.36
CA VAL A 65 -4.63 4.16 -1.12
C VAL A 65 -5.98 4.74 -0.69
N GLY A 66 -6.46 4.33 0.48
CA GLY A 66 -7.66 4.90 1.11
C GLY A 66 -7.29 6.02 2.08
N PHE A 67 -8.09 7.07 2.06
CA PHE A 67 -7.93 8.25 2.92
C PHE A 67 -9.14 8.43 3.85
N LYS A 68 -8.95 9.23 4.89
CA LYS A 68 -10.04 9.73 5.73
C LYS A 68 -11.10 10.41 4.88
N GLY A 69 -12.36 10.19 5.20
CA GLY A 69 -13.50 10.70 4.44
C GLY A 69 -13.90 9.85 3.22
N GLY A 70 -13.42 8.61 3.12
CA GLY A 70 -13.87 7.65 2.10
C GLY A 70 -13.29 7.88 0.70
N LYS A 71 -12.30 8.77 0.56
CA LYS A 71 -11.60 8.99 -0.71
C LYS A 71 -10.63 7.85 -0.97
N GLU A 72 -10.59 7.39 -2.22
CA GLU A 72 -9.66 6.35 -2.67
C GLU A 72 -8.85 6.85 -3.86
N LEU A 73 -7.55 6.54 -3.87
CA LEU A 73 -6.64 6.79 -4.98
C LEU A 73 -6.13 5.44 -5.48
N ARG A 74 -6.45 5.10 -6.72
CA ARG A 74 -5.90 3.94 -7.41
C ARG A 74 -4.72 4.37 -8.28
N LEU A 75 -3.62 3.65 -8.14
CA LEU A 75 -2.37 3.85 -8.86
C LEU A 75 -2.10 2.57 -9.66
N GLU A 76 -2.08 2.73 -10.97
CA GLU A 76 -1.62 1.70 -11.90
C GLU A 76 -0.12 1.87 -12.11
N VAL A 77 0.60 0.75 -12.14
CA VAL A 77 2.07 0.69 -12.15
C VAL A 77 2.57 0.00 -13.41
#